data_AF-A0A7V0YFZ8-F1
#
_entry.id   AF-A0A7V0YFZ8-F1
#
_cell.length_a   1.000
_cell.length_b   1.000
_cell.length_c   1.000
_cell.angle_alpha   90.00
_cell.angle_beta   90.00
_cell.angle_gamma   90.00
#
_symmetry.space_group_name_H-M   'P 1'
#
loop_
_entity.id
_entity.type
_entity.pdbx_description
1 polymer ?
#
loop_
_entity_poly.entity_id
_entity_poly.type
_entity_poly.pdbx_seq_one_letter_code
_entity_poly.pdbx_strand_id
1 'polypeptide(L)'
;MHWQSRLNPANPLTYTAVQYQINNNGPIRTTIWWSNNSGGHAHVIKGYDTSTSYVIYNDPWDSLGHGATYSYYKSNSSWSWIESLFYK
;
A
#
# COMPACT_ATOMS: atom_id res chain seq x y z
N MET A 1 -28.52 4.98 -14.87
CA MET A 1 -27.20 5.64 -14.70
C MET A 1 -26.40 4.78 -13.72
N HIS A 2 -25.45 3.98 -14.21
CA HIS A 2 -24.68 3.05 -13.39
C HIS A 2 -23.24 3.59 -13.31
N TRP A 3 -22.91 4.25 -12.20
CA TRP A 3 -21.54 4.68 -11.91
C TRP A 3 -20.75 3.44 -11.46
N GLN A 4 -20.00 2.82 -12.37
CA GLN A 4 -19.02 1.81 -11.97
C GLN A 4 -17.89 2.55 -11.23
N SER A 5 -17.63 2.17 -9.98
CA SER A 5 -16.47 2.65 -9.23
C SER A 5 -15.20 2.27 -9.99
N ARG A 6 -14.39 3.26 -10.38
CA ARG A 6 -13.13 3.08 -11.12
C ARG A 6 -12.01 2.41 -10.30
N LEU A 7 -12.33 1.85 -9.13
CA LEU A 7 -11.36 1.38 -8.15
C LEU A 7 -11.38 -0.15 -8.07
N ASN A 8 -10.21 -0.78 -8.09
CA ASN A 8 -10.07 -2.23 -8.07
C ASN A 8 -9.51 -2.71 -6.72
N PRO A 9 -10.30 -3.43 -5.90
CA PRO A 9 -9.78 -4.08 -4.71
C PRO A 9 -9.00 -5.34 -5.09
N ALA A 10 -7.80 -5.51 -4.52
CA ALA A 10 -6.97 -6.70 -4.70
C ALA A 10 -6.16 -7.03 -3.45
N ASN A 11 -5.58 -8.23 -3.41
CA ASN A 11 -4.52 -8.61 -2.46
C ASN A 11 -3.30 -7.67 -2.59
N PRO A 12 -2.24 -7.84 -1.76
CA PRO A 12 -1.02 -7.04 -1.87
C PRO A 12 -0.46 -7.04 -3.30
N LEU A 13 -0.21 -5.84 -3.83
CA LEU A 13 0.39 -5.69 -5.15
C LEU A 13 1.84 -6.18 -5.15
N THR A 14 2.29 -6.73 -6.28
CA THR A 14 3.72 -6.99 -6.51
C THR A 14 4.50 -5.67 -6.52
N TYR A 15 5.81 -5.70 -6.25
CA TYR A 15 6.62 -4.48 -6.28
C TYR A 15 6.56 -3.81 -7.67
N THR A 16 6.59 -4.59 -8.75
CA THR A 16 6.40 -4.09 -10.12
C THR A 16 5.03 -3.44 -10.33
N ALA A 17 3.96 -3.99 -9.76
CA ALA A 17 2.64 -3.36 -9.84
C ALA A 17 2.56 -2.07 -9.02
N VAL A 18 3.26 -1.98 -7.88
CA VAL A 18 3.41 -0.72 -7.14
C VAL A 18 4.10 0.33 -8.02
N GLN A 19 5.22 -0.03 -8.65
CA GLN A 19 5.95 0.86 -9.54
C GLN A 19 5.06 1.37 -10.68
N TYR A 20 4.31 0.46 -11.32
CA TYR A 20 3.39 0.81 -12.40
C TYR A 20 2.34 1.83 -11.95
N GLN A 21 1.68 1.60 -10.81
CA GLN A 21 0.66 2.51 -10.30
C GLN A 21 1.23 3.89 -9.99
N ILE A 22 2.36 3.95 -9.27
CA ILE A 22 3.01 5.22 -8.93
C ILE A 22 3.47 5.98 -10.19
N ASN A 23 4.04 5.30 -11.18
CA ASN A 23 4.48 5.94 -12.44
C ASN A 23 3.32 6.48 -13.28
N ASN A 24 2.10 5.99 -13.06
CA ASN A 24 0.89 6.48 -13.71
C ASN A 24 0.08 7.43 -12.80
N ASN A 25 0.74 8.06 -11.83
CA ASN A 25 0.12 8.99 -10.87
C ASN A 25 -1.05 8.37 -10.07
N GLY A 26 -1.03 7.05 -9.89
CA GLY A 26 -2.00 6.27 -9.14
C GLY A 26 -1.48 5.93 -7.75
N PRO A 27 -1.74 6.75 -6.71
CA PRO A 27 -1.46 6.34 -5.34
C PRO A 27 -2.32 5.11 -4.98
N ILE A 28 -1.77 4.25 -4.14
CA ILE A 28 -2.42 3.00 -3.74
C ILE A 28 -2.85 3.14 -2.29
N ARG A 29 -4.14 3.04 -2.00
CA ARG A 29 -4.59 2.83 -0.62
C ARG A 29 -4.34 1.37 -0.27
N THR A 30 -3.75 1.11 0.88
CA THR A 30 -3.53 -0.25 1.38
C THR A 30 -4.24 -0.44 2.72
N THR A 31 -4.53 -1.69 3.03
CA THR A 31 -4.92 -2.10 4.38
C THR A 31 -3.90 -3.10 4.88
N ILE A 32 -3.29 -2.80 6.02
CA ILE A 32 -2.48 -3.74 6.78
C ILE A 32 -3.34 -4.34 7.90
N TRP A 33 -3.04 -5.58 8.29
CA TRP A 33 -3.64 -6.25 9.43
C TRP A 33 -2.60 -6.40 10.52
N TRP A 34 -2.89 -5.88 11.72
CA TRP A 34 -1.99 -6.00 12.87
C TRP A 34 -1.98 -7.43 13.42
N SER A 35 -0.80 -7.96 13.73
CA SER A 35 -0.62 -9.32 14.24
C SER A 35 -1.17 -9.53 15.65
N ASN A 36 -1.32 -8.46 16.43
CA ASN A 36 -1.89 -8.47 17.77
C ASN A 36 -3.43 -8.41 17.81
N ASN A 37 -4.09 -8.69 16.69
CA ASN A 37 -5.55 -8.60 16.51
C ASN A 37 -6.14 -7.20 16.74
N SER A 38 -5.34 -6.13 16.64
CA SER A 38 -5.84 -4.73 16.70
C SER A 38 -6.61 -4.28 15.44
N GLY A 39 -6.86 -5.19 14.50
CA GLY A 39 -7.70 -4.94 13.32
C GLY A 39 -6.93 -4.43 12.11
N GLY A 40 -7.68 -3.94 11.12
CA GLY A 40 -7.15 -3.37 9.89
C GLY A 40 -6.79 -1.89 10.06
N HIS A 41 -5.69 -1.47 9.44
CA HIS A 41 -5.23 -0.08 9.42
C HIS A 41 -4.89 0.35 7.99
N ALA A 42 -5.23 1.58 7.63
CA ALA A 42 -5.08 2.08 6.27
C ALA A 42 -3.79 2.88 6.11
N HIS A 43 -3.01 2.56 5.08
CA HIS A 43 -1.90 3.40 4.61
C HIS A 43 -2.16 3.86 3.17
N VAL A 44 -1.34 4.80 2.68
CA VAL A 44 -1.30 5.17 1.27
C VAL A 44 0.12 5.09 0.75
N ILE A 45 0.41 4.19 -0.18
CA ILE A 45 1.69 4.17 -0.91
C ILE A 45 1.65 5.27 -1.98
N LYS A 46 2.67 6.13 -1.97
CA LYS A 46 2.81 7.28 -2.87
C LYS A 46 4.14 7.32 -3.63
N GLY A 47 5.03 6.37 -3.37
CA GLY A 47 6.36 6.34 -3.96
C GLY A 47 7.04 4.99 -3.80
N TYR A 48 8.14 4.81 -4.52
CA TYR A 48 9.04 3.68 -4.41
C TYR A 48 10.48 4.11 -4.70
N ASP A 49 11.46 3.28 -4.32
CA ASP A 49 12.87 3.48 -4.64
C ASP A 49 13.50 2.14 -5.04
N THR A 50 13.95 2.03 -6.30
CA THR A 50 14.53 0.79 -6.84
C THR A 50 15.92 0.49 -6.30
N SER A 51 16.67 1.49 -5.85
CA SER A 51 18.02 1.29 -5.33
C SER A 51 17.99 0.56 -3.97
N THR A 52 16.94 0.77 -3.19
CA THR A 52 16.73 0.19 -1.86
C THR A 52 15.60 -0.83 -1.83
N SER A 53 14.83 -0.97 -2.91
CA SER A 53 13.57 -1.72 -2.96
C SER A 53 12.52 -1.22 -1.96
N TYR A 54 12.46 0.09 -1.72
CA TYR A 54 11.52 0.68 -0.76
C TYR A 54 10.16 0.98 -1.38
N VAL A 55 9.13 0.94 -0.53
CA VAL A 55 7.89 1.67 -0.74
C VAL A 55 7.86 2.88 0.20
N ILE A 56 7.32 3.98 -0.27
CA ILE A 56 7.15 5.23 0.48
C ILE A 56 5.65 5.41 0.70
N TYR A 57 5.22 5.50 1.95
CA TYR A 57 3.81 5.52 2.32
C TYR A 57 3.50 6.57 3.40
N ASN A 58 2.26 7.02 3.46
CA ASN A 58 1.76 7.84 4.56
C ASN A 58 1.02 6.96 5.57
N ASP A 59 1.26 7.21 6.85
CA ASP A 59 0.53 6.60 7.96
C ASP A 59 -0.36 7.67 8.63
N PRO A 60 -1.71 7.55 8.55
CA PRO A 60 -2.61 8.49 9.21
C PRO A 60 -2.50 8.50 10.73
N TRP A 61 -1.94 7.46 11.36
CA TRP A 61 -1.80 7.36 12.81
C TRP A 61 -0.92 8.47 13.36
N ASP A 62 0.20 8.77 12.69
CA ASP A 62 1.14 9.82 13.10
C ASP A 62 1.19 11.02 12.14
N SER A 63 0.41 10.98 11.05
CA SER A 63 0.39 12.00 10.00
C SER A 63 1.73 12.20 9.30
N LEU A 64 2.62 11.20 9.32
CA LEU A 64 3.94 11.25 8.72
C LEU A 64 4.08 10.36 7.48
N GLY A 65 5.13 10.64 6.71
CA GLY A 65 5.61 9.79 5.63
C GLY A 65 6.68 8.83 6.14
N HIS A 66 6.58 7.58 5.71
CA HIS A 66 7.45 6.48 6.09
C HIS A 66 8.04 5.80 4.86
N GLY A 67 9.15 5.08 5.07
CA GLY A 67 9.80 4.27 4.04
C GLY A 67 10.23 2.93 4.63
N ALA A 68 9.97 1.86 3.90
CA ALA A 68 10.43 0.52 4.26
C ALA A 68 10.68 -0.30 3.01
N THR A 69 11.54 -1.33 3.10
CA THR A 69 11.67 -2.30 2.01
C THR A 69 10.30 -2.90 1.69
N TYR A 70 10.04 -3.17 0.41
CA TYR A 70 8.79 -3.75 -0.06
C TYR A 70 8.47 -5.07 0.67
N SER A 71 9.48 -5.90 0.92
CA SER A 71 9.33 -7.14 1.66
C SER A 71 8.86 -6.89 3.10
N TYR A 72 9.47 -5.94 3.81
CA TYR A 72 9.08 -5.58 5.17
C TYR A 72 7.68 -4.97 5.23
N TYR A 73 7.35 -4.09 4.29
CA TYR A 73 6.04 -3.47 4.22
C TYR A 73 4.94 -4.52 3.95
N LYS A 74 5.22 -5.46 3.03
CA LYS A 74 4.29 -6.54 2.68
C LYS A 74 3.99 -7.44 3.87
N SER A 75 5.02 -7.81 4.65
CA SER A 75 4.84 -8.56 5.89
C SER A 75 6.04 -8.42 6.82
N ASN A 76 5.77 -8.20 8.10
CA ASN A 76 6.75 -8.23 9.17
C ASN A 76 6.11 -8.85 10.43
N SER A 77 6.79 -8.77 11.58
CA SER A 77 6.30 -9.33 12.85
C SER A 77 5.06 -8.60 13.41
N SER A 78 4.85 -7.35 13.02
CA SER A 78 3.81 -6.47 13.56
C SER A 78 2.57 -6.42 12.65
N TRP A 79 2.73 -6.56 11.34
CA TRP A 79 1.61 -6.55 10.41
C TRP A 79 1.85 -7.32 9.11
N SER A 80 0.76 -7.58 8.39
CA SER A 80 0.76 -8.00 6.99
C SER A 80 -0.12 -7.08 6.14
N TRP A 81 0.33 -6.68 4.96
CA TRP A 81 -0.53 -6.06 3.96
C TRP A 81 -1.55 -7.10 3.47
N ILE A 82 -2.84 -6.77 3.49
CA ILE A 82 -3.92 -7.70 3.12
C ILE A 82 -4.79 -7.21 1.93
N GLU A 83 -4.93 -5.90 1.73
CA GLU A 83 -5.80 -5.35 0.67
C GLU A 83 -5.21 -4.09 0.06
N SER A 84 -5.46 -3.88 -1.23
CA SER A 84 -5.06 -2.71 -2.02
C SER A 84 -6.27 -2.15 -2.76
N LEU A 85 -6.36 -0.83 -2.85
CA LEU A 85 -7.30 -0.13 -3.74
C LEU A 85 -6.54 0.85 -4.63
N PHE A 86 -6.72 0.73 -5.93
CA PHE A 86 -5.97 1.48 -6.94
C PHE A 86 -6.76 1.64 -8.26
N TYR A 87 -6.25 2.47 -9.17
CA TYR A 87 -6.84 2.71 -10.48
C TYR A 87 -6.43 1.64 -11.50
N LYS A 88 -7.38 1.24 -12.36
CA LYS A 88 -7.10 0.34 -13.50
C LYS A 88 -6.52 1.09 -14.68
#